data_AF-A0A2R6AP38-F1
#
_entry.id   AF-A0A2R6AP38-F1
#
_cell.length_a   1.000
_cell.length_b   1.000
_cell.length_c   1.000
_cell.angle_alpha   90.00
_cell.angle_beta   90.00
_cell.angle_gamma   90.00
#
_symmetry.space_group_name_H-M   'P 1'
#
loop_
_entity.id
_entity.type
_entity.pdbx_description
1 polymer ?
#
loop_
_entity_poly.entity_id
_entity_poly.type
_entity_poly.pdbx_seq_one_letter_code
_entity_poly.pdbx_strand_id
1 'polypeptide(L)'
;MDALPLFSTFLIYLPAVFAPSVFHPHGSQVCAEFHLCASWSTPWGIITANFVWDGYLNNLAPQFAYFVIIFICCATLPRIGNYRKKAYVRSALLIWFSSLLSISVYVVVSESKGGETYGYSAVGYATAGTATGLALLFALRELLA
;
A
#
# COMPACT_ATOMS: atom_id res chain seq x y z
N MET A 1 -22.25 -6.95 -6.48
CA MET A 1 -21.10 -6.42 -5.71
C MET A 1 -20.29 -5.55 -6.67
N ASP A 2 -19.95 -4.32 -6.29
CA ASP A 2 -19.04 -3.50 -7.10
C ASP A 2 -17.69 -4.21 -7.18
N ALA A 3 -17.26 -4.61 -8.38
CA ALA A 3 -16.01 -5.35 -8.58
C ALA A 3 -14.77 -4.45 -8.51
N LEU A 4 -14.94 -3.13 -8.59
CA LEU A 4 -13.85 -2.15 -8.63
C LEU A 4 -12.89 -2.20 -7.42
N PRO A 5 -13.36 -2.37 -6.17
CA PRO A 5 -12.48 -2.49 -5.01
C PRO A 5 -11.60 -3.73 -5.09
N LEU A 6 -12.20 -4.87 -5.44
CA LEU A 6 -11.46 -6.10 -5.69
C LEU A 6 -10.48 -5.92 -6.86
N PHE A 7 -10.89 -5.30 -7.96
CA PHE A 7 -10.06 -5.12 -9.15
C PHE A 7 -8.84 -4.21 -8.92
N SER A 8 -8.98 -3.17 -8.10
CA SER A 8 -7.87 -2.28 -7.74
C SER A 8 -6.94 -2.87 -6.69
N THR A 9 -7.47 -3.70 -5.78
CA THR A 9 -6.65 -4.58 -4.93
C THR A 9 -5.83 -5.50 -5.81
N PHE A 10 -6.46 -6.11 -6.81
CA PHE A 10 -5.78 -6.91 -7.82
C PHE A 10 -4.73 -6.06 -8.54
N LEU A 11 -5.01 -4.88 -9.09
CA LEU A 11 -3.99 -4.10 -9.81
C LEU A 11 -2.80 -3.63 -8.95
N ILE A 12 -3.02 -3.32 -7.67
CA ILE A 12 -1.97 -2.85 -6.77
C ILE A 12 -1.12 -4.03 -6.26
N TYR A 13 -1.74 -5.19 -6.03
CA TYR A 13 -1.08 -6.37 -5.46
C TYR A 13 -0.78 -7.48 -6.48
N LEU A 14 -1.28 -7.46 -7.72
CA LEU A 14 -0.93 -8.43 -8.77
C LEU A 14 0.54 -8.33 -9.13
N PRO A 15 1.05 -7.13 -9.44
CA PRO A 15 2.47 -6.97 -9.73
C PRO A 15 3.29 -7.47 -8.56
N ALA A 16 2.75 -7.34 -7.34
CA ALA A 16 3.36 -7.94 -6.17
C ALA A 16 3.34 -9.49 -6.23
N VAL A 17 2.19 -10.12 -6.39
CA VAL A 17 2.09 -11.60 -6.46
C VAL A 17 2.90 -12.22 -7.60
N PHE A 18 3.13 -11.49 -8.70
CA PHE A 18 3.91 -11.96 -9.85
C PHE A 18 5.36 -11.46 -9.90
N ALA A 19 5.81 -10.63 -8.95
CA ALA A 19 7.18 -10.14 -8.92
C ALA A 19 8.16 -11.25 -8.45
N PRO A 20 9.46 -11.12 -8.79
CA PRO A 20 10.46 -12.12 -8.45
C PRO A 20 10.61 -12.36 -6.93
N SER A 21 10.19 -11.42 -6.07
CA SER A 21 10.20 -11.52 -4.61
C SER A 21 9.30 -12.62 -4.02
N VAL A 22 8.37 -13.21 -4.78
CA VAL A 22 7.67 -14.43 -4.36
C VAL A 22 8.56 -15.67 -4.50
N PHE A 23 9.45 -15.66 -5.50
CA PHE A 23 10.32 -16.78 -5.84
C PHE A 23 11.71 -16.69 -5.20
N HIS A 24 12.10 -15.50 -4.73
CA HIS A 24 13.34 -15.26 -3.99
C HIS A 24 13.06 -15.00 -2.51
N PRO A 25 13.79 -15.65 -1.58
CA PRO A 25 13.57 -15.48 -0.15
C PRO A 25 13.97 -14.08 0.37
N HIS A 26 14.76 -13.34 -0.40
CA HIS A 26 15.26 -12.01 -0.05
C HIS A 26 14.95 -11.01 -1.15
N GLY A 27 14.11 -10.02 -0.84
CA GLY A 27 13.74 -8.94 -1.75
C GLY A 27 14.94 -8.06 -2.13
N SER A 28 15.95 -7.95 -1.26
CA SER A 28 17.20 -7.24 -1.55
C SER A 28 17.95 -7.79 -2.76
N GLN A 29 17.92 -9.12 -2.97
CA GLN A 29 18.55 -9.75 -4.13
C GLN A 29 17.82 -9.39 -5.43
N VAL A 30 16.49 -9.47 -5.42
CA VAL A 30 15.64 -9.06 -6.54
C VAL A 30 15.81 -7.58 -6.86
N CYS A 31 15.90 -6.75 -5.82
CA CYS A 31 16.17 -5.34 -5.93
C CYS A 31 17.49 -5.04 -6.64
N ALA A 32 18.57 -5.72 -6.25
CA ALA A 32 19.90 -5.52 -6.79
C ALA A 32 20.00 -6.04 -8.24
N GLU A 33 19.42 -7.20 -8.51
CA GLU A 33 19.48 -7.85 -9.83
C GLU A 33 18.67 -7.09 -10.89
N PHE A 34 17.48 -6.60 -10.54
CA PHE A 34 16.56 -5.94 -11.47
C PHE A 34 16.51 -4.41 -11.30
N HIS A 35 17.37 -3.83 -10.46
CA HIS A 35 17.40 -2.40 -10.15
C HIS A 35 16.04 -1.84 -9.72
N LEU A 36 15.30 -2.58 -8.89
CA LEU A 36 13.94 -2.22 -8.47
C LEU A 36 13.88 -1.39 -7.18
N CYS A 37 14.97 -1.35 -6.41
CA CYS A 37 15.08 -0.61 -5.16
C CYS A 37 15.09 0.90 -5.38
N ALA A 38 14.58 1.65 -4.40
CA ALA A 38 14.68 3.10 -4.41
C ALA A 38 16.01 3.54 -3.83
N SER A 39 16.74 4.33 -4.62
CA SER A 39 17.99 4.96 -4.23
C SER A 39 18.25 6.18 -5.12
N TRP A 40 19.34 6.90 -4.87
CA TRP A 40 19.80 7.98 -5.73
C TRP A 40 20.26 7.50 -7.12
N SER A 41 20.73 6.26 -7.25
CA SER A 41 21.12 5.68 -8.54
C SER A 41 19.93 5.08 -9.30
N THR A 42 18.85 4.73 -8.59
CA THR A 42 17.64 4.12 -9.14
C THR A 42 16.37 4.88 -8.71
N PRO A 43 16.16 6.11 -9.20
CA PRO A 43 15.06 6.98 -8.76
C PRO A 43 13.67 6.44 -9.13
N TRP A 44 13.56 5.64 -10.20
CA TRP A 44 12.32 4.92 -10.54
C TRP A 44 11.90 3.92 -9.46
N GLY A 45 12.84 3.52 -8.60
CA GLY A 45 12.63 2.69 -7.44
C GLY A 45 11.57 3.23 -6.47
N ILE A 46 11.31 4.54 -6.45
CA ILE A 46 10.21 5.13 -5.68
C ILE A 46 8.87 4.45 -6.00
N ILE A 47 8.68 4.06 -7.26
CA ILE A 47 7.50 3.33 -7.73
C ILE A 47 7.71 1.83 -7.55
N THR A 48 8.81 1.29 -8.08
CA THR A 48 8.98 -0.18 -8.22
C THR A 48 9.30 -0.89 -6.91
N ALA A 49 9.91 -0.21 -5.94
CA ALA A 49 10.33 -0.83 -4.67
C ALA A 49 9.14 -1.22 -3.78
N ASN A 50 7.96 -0.65 -4.07
CA ASN A 50 6.67 -1.09 -3.53
C ASN A 50 6.33 -2.54 -3.89
N PHE A 51 6.84 -3.04 -5.01
CA PHE A 51 6.53 -4.38 -5.50
C PHE A 51 7.60 -5.42 -5.11
N VAL A 52 8.48 -5.09 -4.15
CA VAL A 52 9.53 -5.99 -3.67
C VAL A 52 9.35 -6.21 -2.17
N TRP A 53 9.46 -7.46 -1.71
CA TRP A 53 9.40 -7.82 -0.28
C TRP A 53 10.26 -9.05 0.00
N ASP A 54 10.55 -9.26 1.27
CA ASP A 54 11.24 -10.45 1.76
C ASP A 54 10.24 -11.58 2.02
N GLY A 55 10.00 -12.42 1.02
CA GLY A 55 9.11 -13.57 1.13
C GLY A 55 7.63 -13.25 1.37
N TYR A 56 6.76 -14.22 1.04
CA TYR A 56 5.31 -14.01 1.03
C TYR A 56 4.71 -13.64 2.41
N LEU A 57 5.22 -14.22 3.50
CA LEU A 57 4.67 -14.03 4.85
C LEU A 57 4.76 -12.57 5.32
N ASN A 58 5.82 -11.86 4.98
CA ASN A 58 5.99 -10.45 5.34
C ASN A 58 5.03 -9.52 4.56
N ASN A 59 4.38 -10.03 3.52
CA ASN A 59 3.38 -9.31 2.73
C ASN A 59 1.92 -9.60 3.15
N LEU A 60 1.68 -10.62 3.97
CA LEU A 60 0.32 -10.99 4.41
C LEU A 60 -0.33 -9.91 5.28
N ALA A 61 0.42 -9.30 6.19
CA ALA A 61 -0.13 -8.30 7.11
C ALA A 61 -0.60 -7.01 6.38
N PRO A 62 0.17 -6.39 5.46
CA PRO A 62 -0.30 -5.28 4.64
C PRO A 62 -1.52 -5.64 3.77
N GLN A 63 -1.51 -6.83 3.14
CA GLN A 63 -2.63 -7.31 2.35
C GLN A 63 -3.90 -7.45 3.19
N PHE A 64 -3.80 -8.05 4.38
CA PHE A 64 -4.91 -8.20 5.31
C PHE A 64 -5.49 -6.85 5.72
N ALA A 65 -4.64 -5.88 6.07
CA ALA A 65 -5.08 -4.53 6.42
C ALA A 65 -5.87 -3.87 5.27
N TYR A 66 -5.47 -4.10 4.02
CA TYR A 66 -6.16 -3.57 2.85
C TYR A 66 -7.53 -4.22 2.64
N PHE A 67 -7.64 -5.54 2.84
CA PHE A 67 -8.93 -6.23 2.85
C PHE A 67 -9.87 -5.71 3.95
N VAL A 68 -9.34 -5.39 5.13
CA VAL A 68 -10.13 -4.77 6.21
C VAL A 68 -10.67 -3.40 5.78
N ILE A 69 -9.89 -2.57 5.09
CA ILE A 69 -10.41 -1.29 4.55
C ILE A 69 -11.53 -1.53 3.55
N ILE A 70 -11.36 -2.45 2.61
CA ILE A 70 -12.41 -2.79 1.63
C ILE A 70 -13.67 -3.20 2.37
N PHE A 71 -13.53 -4.07 3.38
CA PHE A 71 -14.65 -4.51 4.19
C PHE A 71 -15.33 -3.36 4.92
N ILE A 72 -14.58 -2.46 5.59
CA ILE A 72 -15.14 -1.28 6.28
C ILE A 72 -15.84 -0.38 5.27
N CYS A 73 -15.16 0.05 4.21
CA CYS A 73 -15.74 0.87 3.13
C CYS A 73 -16.98 0.20 2.53
N CYS A 74 -17.00 -1.13 2.47
CA CYS A 74 -18.17 -1.86 2.05
C CYS A 74 -19.29 -1.84 3.10
N ALA A 75 -19.01 -2.20 4.35
CA ALA A 75 -20.01 -2.36 5.39
C ALA A 75 -20.62 -1.02 5.83
N THR A 76 -19.82 0.06 5.84
CA THR A 76 -20.18 1.30 6.54
C THR A 76 -20.55 2.47 5.65
N LEU A 77 -20.04 2.55 4.42
CA LEU A 77 -20.32 3.70 3.55
C LEU A 77 -21.71 3.59 2.91
N PRO A 78 -22.52 4.67 2.95
CA PRO A 78 -23.86 4.67 2.38
C PRO A 78 -23.81 4.41 0.86
N ARG A 79 -24.75 3.60 0.38
CA ARG A 79 -24.91 3.24 -1.04
C ARG A 79 -25.57 4.34 -1.89
N ILE A 80 -25.49 5.59 -1.44
CA ILE A 80 -26.13 6.72 -2.11
C ILE A 80 -25.29 7.11 -3.33
N GLY A 81 -25.81 6.79 -4.52
CA GLY A 81 -25.14 7.06 -5.80
C GLY A 81 -23.72 6.47 -5.87
N ASN A 82 -22.80 7.20 -6.51
CA ASN A 82 -21.40 6.78 -6.69
C ASN A 82 -20.48 7.09 -5.50
N TYR A 83 -21.01 7.42 -4.32
CA TYR A 83 -20.20 7.88 -3.18
C TYR A 83 -19.19 6.84 -2.70
N ARG A 84 -19.63 5.60 -2.49
CA ARG A 84 -18.79 4.48 -2.04
C ARG A 84 -17.63 4.19 -3.00
N LYS A 85 -17.91 4.23 -4.31
CA LYS A 85 -16.90 4.08 -5.37
C LYS A 85 -15.86 5.21 -5.32
N LYS A 86 -16.30 6.46 -5.14
CA LYS A 86 -15.39 7.62 -5.03
C LYS A 86 -14.54 7.58 -3.76
N ALA A 87 -15.15 7.25 -2.62
CA ALA A 87 -14.44 7.12 -1.34
C ALA A 87 -13.35 6.04 -1.42
N TYR A 88 -13.70 4.88 -1.99
CA TYR A 88 -12.75 3.80 -2.21
C TYR A 88 -11.56 4.23 -3.08
N VAL A 89 -11.80 4.83 -4.25
CA VAL A 89 -10.73 5.30 -5.14
C VAL A 89 -9.83 6.32 -4.45
N ARG A 90 -10.42 7.24 -3.67
CA ARG A 90 -9.66 8.22 -2.88
C ARG A 90 -8.78 7.56 -1.83
N SER A 91 -9.30 6.58 -1.08
CA SER A 91 -8.50 5.83 -0.10
C SER A 91 -7.37 5.06 -0.75
N ALA A 92 -7.62 4.39 -1.89
CA ALA A 92 -6.59 3.66 -2.62
C ALA A 92 -5.48 4.60 -3.13
N LEU A 93 -5.84 5.75 -3.69
CA LEU A 93 -4.89 6.77 -4.13
C LEU A 93 -4.09 7.34 -2.95
N LEU A 94 -4.74 7.62 -1.82
CA LEU A 94 -4.08 8.15 -0.63
C LEU A 94 -3.04 7.16 -0.11
N ILE A 95 -3.39 5.88 0.00
CA ILE A 95 -2.47 4.82 0.41
C ILE A 95 -1.28 4.73 -0.55
N TRP A 96 -1.53 4.78 -1.86
CA TRP A 96 -0.49 4.74 -2.88
C TRP A 96 0.46 5.95 -2.76
N PHE A 97 -0.08 7.18 -2.69
CA PHE A 97 0.72 8.40 -2.54
C PHE A 97 1.49 8.43 -1.22
N SER A 98 0.91 7.97 -0.11
CA SER A 98 1.61 7.84 1.17
C SER A 98 2.83 6.92 1.06
N SER A 99 2.75 5.86 0.26
CA SER A 99 3.91 5.00 0.02
C SER A 99 5.00 5.67 -0.77
N LEU A 100 4.65 6.29 -1.90
CA LEU A 100 5.60 7.02 -2.74
C LEU A 100 6.31 8.11 -1.92
N LEU A 101 5.56 8.80 -1.06
CA LEU A 101 6.10 9.80 -0.15
C LEU A 101 7.04 9.17 0.87
N SER A 102 6.65 8.07 1.52
CA SER A 102 7.50 7.40 2.51
C SER A 102 8.81 6.91 1.92
N ILE A 103 8.78 6.34 0.70
CA ILE A 103 9.97 5.88 0.00
C ILE A 103 10.84 7.08 -0.39
N SER A 104 10.24 8.14 -0.92
CA SER A 104 10.96 9.39 -1.23
C SER A 104 11.65 9.97 0.01
N VAL A 105 10.94 10.05 1.14
CA VAL A 105 11.50 10.52 2.42
C VAL A 105 12.65 9.63 2.86
N TYR A 106 12.51 8.31 2.73
CA TYR A 106 13.59 7.39 3.06
C TYR A 106 14.83 7.67 2.19
N VAL A 107 14.69 7.79 0.88
CA VAL A 107 15.83 8.03 -0.04
C VAL A 107 16.56 9.34 0.29
N VAL A 108 15.81 10.40 0.61
CA VAL A 108 16.39 11.69 1.00
C VAL A 108 17.13 11.58 2.34
N VAL A 109 16.57 10.86 3.32
CA VAL A 109 17.20 10.72 4.65
C VAL A 109 18.37 9.71 4.63
N SER A 110 18.27 8.66 3.82
CA SER A 110 19.27 7.59 3.69
C SER A 110 20.47 7.98 2.82
N GLU A 111 20.40 9.12 2.11
CA GLU A 111 21.50 9.69 1.34
C GLU A 111 22.80 9.77 2.15
N SER A 112 22.68 10.07 3.45
CA SER A 112 23.81 10.11 4.39
C SER A 112 24.49 8.77 4.67
N LYS A 113 23.88 7.64 4.26
CA LYS A 113 24.32 6.27 4.60
C LYS A 113 24.44 5.33 3.39
N GLY A 114 24.14 5.81 2.16
CA GLY A 114 24.17 4.98 0.96
C GLY A 114 23.16 3.83 0.96
N GLY A 115 22.07 3.94 1.73
CA GLY A 115 21.10 2.86 1.90
C GLY A 115 20.04 2.84 0.81
N GLU A 116 19.86 1.68 0.18
CA GLU A 116 18.73 1.37 -0.69
C GLU A 116 17.49 0.97 0.14
N THR A 117 16.30 1.15 -0.42
CA THR A 117 15.05 0.76 0.27
C THR A 117 14.04 0.09 -0.64
N TYR A 118 13.29 -0.82 -0.04
CA TYR A 118 12.19 -1.53 -0.64
C TYR A 118 11.22 -2.03 0.42
N GLY A 119 10.06 -2.51 -0.03
CA GLY A 119 9.04 -3.03 0.85
C GLY A 119 7.77 -2.21 0.84
N TYR A 120 6.73 -2.83 1.39
CA TYR A 120 5.38 -2.31 1.41
C TYR A 120 4.90 -1.93 2.82
N SER A 121 5.83 -1.84 3.78
CA SER A 121 5.52 -1.54 5.18
C SER A 121 4.88 -0.15 5.33
N ALA A 122 5.34 0.83 4.56
CA ALA A 122 4.75 2.17 4.49
C ALA A 122 3.29 2.14 4.01
N VAL A 123 2.96 1.30 3.01
CA VAL A 123 1.57 1.06 2.63
C VAL A 123 0.80 0.39 3.74
N GLY A 124 1.37 -0.61 4.42
CA GLY A 124 0.77 -1.25 5.58
C GLY A 124 0.36 -0.23 6.66
N TYR A 125 1.27 0.69 7.02
CA TYR A 125 0.98 1.74 7.99
C TYR A 125 -0.04 2.77 7.48
N ALA A 126 0.08 3.22 6.23
CA ALA A 126 -0.90 4.14 5.63
C ALA A 126 -2.30 3.52 5.55
N THR A 127 -2.36 2.22 5.27
CA THR A 127 -3.58 1.41 5.24
C THR A 127 -4.17 1.31 6.65
N ALA A 128 -3.39 0.89 7.65
CA ALA A 128 -3.85 0.82 9.03
C ALA A 128 -4.34 2.19 9.56
N GLY A 129 -3.62 3.27 9.28
CA GLY A 129 -4.02 4.63 9.65
C GLY A 129 -5.31 5.08 8.97
N THR A 130 -5.47 4.79 7.67
CA THR A 130 -6.70 5.10 6.92
C THR A 130 -7.90 4.32 7.45
N ALA A 131 -7.73 3.02 7.74
CA ALA A 131 -8.76 2.17 8.33
C ALA A 131 -9.21 2.71 9.69
N THR A 132 -8.24 3.05 10.55
CA THR A 132 -8.48 3.57 11.90
C THR A 132 -9.16 4.93 11.86
N GLY A 133 -8.71 5.84 10.99
CA GLY A 133 -9.31 7.16 10.81
C GLY A 133 -10.76 7.08 10.32
N LEU A 134 -11.04 6.18 9.36
CA LEU A 134 -12.41 5.93 8.92
C LEU A 134 -13.28 5.39 10.05
N ALA A 135 -12.80 4.37 10.78
CA ALA A 135 -13.53 3.80 11.91
C ALA A 135 -13.83 4.84 13.02
N LEU A 136 -12.86 5.71 13.34
CA LEU A 136 -13.03 6.81 14.29
C LEU A 136 -14.07 7.83 13.83
N LEU A 137 -14.04 8.24 12.55
CA LEU A 137 -15.04 9.17 12.01
C LEU A 137 -16.45 8.60 12.09
N PHE A 138 -16.62 7.29 11.91
CA PHE A 138 -17.91 6.62 12.10
C PHE A 138 -18.33 6.58 13.56
N ALA A 139 -17.45 6.16 14.47
CA ALA A 139 -17.74 6.15 15.90
C ALA A 139 -18.16 7.55 16.41
N LEU A 140 -17.46 8.60 15.96
CA LEU A 140 -17.80 9.99 16.24
C LEU A 140 -19.16 10.40 15.68
N ARG A 141 -19.49 9.98 14.45
CA ARG A 141 -20.81 10.27 13.85
C ARG A 141 -21.94 9.64 14.64
N GLU A 142 -21.81 8.38 15.05
CA GLU A 142 -22.84 7.68 15.84
C GLU A 142 -22.98 8.26 17.26
N LEU A 143 -21.89 8.77 17.85
CA LEU A 143 -21.93 9.46 19.15
C LEU A 143 -22.56 10.87 19.10
N LEU A 144 -22.55 11.50 17.93
CA LEU A 144 -23.06 12.87 17.72
C LEU A 144 -24.45 12.92 17.07
N ALA A 145 -25.02 11.77 16.73
CA ALA A 145 -26.36 11.61 16.15
C ALA A 145 -27.38 11.24 17.23
#